data_AF-A0A7S2MLK3-F1
#
_entry.id   AF-A0A7S2MLK3-F1
#
_cell.length_a   1.000
_cell.length_b   1.000
_cell.length_c   1.000
_cell.angle_alpha   90.00
_cell.angle_beta   90.00
_cell.angle_gamma   90.00
#
_symmetry.space_group_name_H-M   'P 1'
#
loop_
_entity.id
_entity.type
_entity.pdbx_description
1 polymer ?
#
loop_
_entity_poly.entity_id
_entity_poly.type
_entity_poly.pdbx_seq_one_letter_code
_entity_poly.pdbx_strand_id
1 'polypeptide(L)'
;MNHWTERLSLPNWDDFVNKVIPSKQNMEGYVLRLKSGQRIKIKTSWYRALHKTSSKLDNPNHLFEAVLEETVDDMKAMLHDNAGAISAIIEMEEFVDNIYVSLVTAAEDFFERYNHLGRKEYVMLGKEELDKRALQLAVQKYLGREVDYKSFIKSHWKDFGWKKS
;
A
#
# COMPACT_ATOMS: atom_id res chain seq x y z
N MET A 1 6.22 -0.97 34.12
CA MET A 1 5.85 -1.99 33.13
C MET A 1 6.22 -3.36 33.70
N ASN A 2 5.24 -4.17 34.07
CA ASN A 2 5.47 -5.53 34.53
C ASN A 2 5.75 -6.40 33.30
N HIS A 3 7.01 -6.81 33.11
CA HIS A 3 7.34 -7.82 32.10
C HIS A 3 6.97 -9.19 32.67
N TRP A 4 5.80 -9.71 32.28
CA TRP A 4 5.44 -11.10 32.52
C TRP A 4 6.47 -12.00 31.84
N THR A 5 7.39 -12.54 32.62
CA THR A 5 8.45 -13.44 32.16
C THR A 5 8.19 -14.81 32.75
N GLU A 6 7.57 -15.68 31.94
CA GLU A 6 7.39 -17.08 32.28
C GLU A 6 8.63 -17.88 31.87
N ARG A 7 9.19 -18.65 32.81
CA ARG A 7 10.30 -19.57 32.51
C ARG A 7 9.73 -20.96 32.22
N LEU A 8 9.82 -21.37 30.96
CA LEU A 8 9.43 -22.70 30.53
C LEU A 8 10.66 -23.62 30.47
N SER A 9 10.56 -24.80 31.09
CA SER A 9 11.52 -25.88 30.89
C SER A 9 11.00 -26.77 29.77
N LEU A 10 11.73 -26.85 28.65
CA LEU A 10 11.27 -27.53 27.44
C LEU A 10 12.02 -28.84 27.22
N PRO A 11 11.31 -29.96 26.96
CA PRO A 11 11.93 -31.25 26.73
C PRO A 11 12.50 -31.43 25.31
N ASN A 12 12.00 -30.70 24.31
CA ASN A 12 12.50 -30.73 22.93
C ASN A 12 12.68 -29.32 22.36
N TRP A 13 13.93 -28.91 22.17
CA TRP A 13 14.31 -27.58 21.71
C TRP A 13 14.01 -27.34 20.23
N ASP A 14 14.28 -28.32 19.38
CA ASP A 14 14.12 -28.16 17.94
C ASP A 14 12.65 -28.00 17.56
N ASP A 15 11.76 -28.78 18.20
CA ASP A 15 10.33 -28.67 17.96
C ASP A 15 9.77 -27.32 18.46
N PHE A 16 10.22 -26.88 19.64
CA PHE A 16 9.80 -25.60 20.18
C PHE A 16 10.24 -24.43 19.29
N VAL A 17 11.51 -24.39 18.88
CA VAL A 17 12.05 -23.30 18.07
C VAL A 17 11.47 -23.28 16.66
N ASN A 18 11.34 -24.45 16.02
CA ASN A 18 10.98 -24.51 14.60
C ASN A 18 9.47 -24.64 14.35
N LYS A 19 8.67 -25.05 15.35
CA LYS A 19 7.22 -25.24 15.17
C LYS A 19 6.38 -24.44 16.16
N VAL A 20 6.74 -24.45 17.44
CA VAL A 20 5.93 -23.76 18.47
C VAL A 20 6.08 -22.25 18.37
N ILE A 21 7.29 -21.70 18.41
CA ILE A 21 7.50 -20.23 18.33
C ILE A 21 6.89 -19.63 17.05
N PRO A 22 7.09 -20.22 15.84
CA PRO A 22 6.53 -19.68 14.61
C PRO A 22 4.99 -19.65 14.57
N SER A 23 4.32 -20.60 15.25
CA SER A 23 2.85 -20.71 15.25
C SER A 23 2.14 -19.84 16.29
N LYS A 24 2.89 -19.25 17.24
CA LYS A 24 2.30 -18.31 18.22
C LYS A 24 1.87 -17.00 17.57
N GLN A 25 0.74 -16.48 18.04
CA GLN A 25 0.17 -15.18 17.66
C GLN A 25 0.05 -14.28 18.91
N ASN A 26 -0.20 -13.00 18.72
CA ASN A 26 -0.41 -12.01 19.79
C ASN A 26 0.77 -11.86 20.76
N MET A 27 1.98 -12.22 20.32
CA MET A 27 3.22 -12.01 21.07
C MET A 27 4.39 -11.81 20.10
N GLU A 28 5.36 -11.00 20.54
CA GLU A 28 6.57 -10.73 19.76
C GLU A 28 7.47 -11.97 19.61
N GLY A 29 7.62 -12.75 20.69
CA GLY A 29 8.38 -13.98 20.71
C GLY A 29 9.07 -14.22 22.05
N TYR A 30 10.16 -14.98 22.03
CA TYR A 30 10.85 -15.46 23.22
C TYR A 30 12.29 -14.95 23.28
N VAL A 31 12.81 -14.81 24.50
CA VAL A 31 14.24 -14.58 24.76
C VAL A 31 14.80 -15.83 25.42
N LEU A 32 15.63 -16.56 24.69
CA LEU A 32 16.34 -17.74 25.18
C LEU A 32 17.60 -17.29 25.90
N ARG A 33 17.87 -17.86 27.08
CA ARG A 33 19.12 -17.68 27.81
C ARG A 33 19.90 -18.99 27.81
N LEU A 34 21.07 -18.99 27.19
CA LEU A 34 21.96 -20.15 27.15
C LEU A 34 22.68 -20.33 28.49
N LYS A 35 23.19 -21.54 28.75
CA LYS A 35 24.03 -21.83 29.92
C LYS A 35 25.29 -20.95 29.99
N SER A 36 25.81 -20.53 28.83
CA SER A 36 26.92 -19.58 28.70
C SER A 36 26.57 -18.15 29.15
N GLY A 37 25.31 -17.86 29.43
CA GLY A 37 24.83 -16.51 29.75
C GLY A 37 24.40 -15.68 28.54
N GLN A 38 24.71 -16.14 27.31
CA GLN A 38 24.26 -15.51 26.06
C GLN A 38 22.74 -15.52 25.94
N ARG A 39 22.20 -14.53 25.21
CA ARG A 39 20.76 -14.37 24.98
C ARG A 39 20.46 -14.36 23.50
N ILE A 40 19.44 -15.10 23.07
CA ILE A 40 18.96 -15.15 21.70
C ILE A 40 17.49 -14.74 21.70
N LYS A 41 17.11 -13.78 20.86
CA LYS A 41 15.70 -13.40 20.67
C LYS A 41 15.17 -14.14 19.44
N ILE A 42 14.07 -14.86 19.60
CA ILE A 42 13.38 -15.53 18.49
C ILE A 42 11.97 -14.96 18.41
N LYS A 43 11.64 -14.38 17.25
CA LYS A 43 10.34 -13.75 17.01
C LYS A 43 9.34 -14.76 16.45
N THR A 44 8.05 -14.56 16.72
CA THR A 44 6.98 -15.34 16.08
C THR A 44 6.88 -15.00 14.58
N SER A 45 6.29 -15.90 13.77
CA SER A 45 6.04 -15.58 12.35
C SER A 45 5.02 -14.44 12.23
N TRP A 46 4.01 -14.44 13.09
CA TRP A 46 3.00 -13.38 13.19
C TRP A 46 3.63 -12.00 13.42
N TYR A 47 4.51 -11.86 14.41
CA TYR A 47 5.16 -10.57 14.71
C TYR A 47 6.05 -10.09 13.56
N ARG A 48 6.82 -11.00 12.94
CA ARG A 48 7.66 -10.64 11.78
C ARG A 48 6.81 -10.16 10.60
N ALA A 49 5.67 -10.80 10.37
CA ALA A 49 4.74 -10.41 9.31
C ALA A 49 4.15 -9.02 9.60
N LEU A 50 3.65 -8.77 10.82
CA LEU A 50 3.17 -7.46 11.23
C LEU A 50 4.21 -6.35 11.07
N HIS A 51 5.42 -6.58 11.58
CA HIS A 51 6.49 -5.60 11.49
C HIS A 51 6.88 -5.32 10.04
N LYS A 52 6.91 -6.36 9.19
CA LYS A 52 7.18 -6.20 7.76
C LYS A 52 6.08 -5.38 7.09
N THR A 53 4.81 -5.67 7.35
CA THR A 53 3.68 -4.92 6.81
C THR A 53 3.70 -3.47 7.28
N SER A 54 3.93 -3.22 8.58
CA SER A 54 4.06 -1.86 9.12
C SER A 54 5.19 -1.09 8.43
N SER A 55 6.36 -1.70 8.22
CA SER A 55 7.47 -1.03 7.53
C SER A 55 7.19 -0.68 6.06
N LYS A 56 6.22 -1.35 5.42
CA LYS A 56 5.78 -0.97 4.07
C LYS A 56 4.94 0.30 4.11
N LEU A 57 4.12 0.49 5.14
CA LEU A 57 3.28 1.68 5.33
C LEU A 57 4.11 2.95 5.58
N ASP A 58 5.32 2.80 6.14
CA ASP A 58 6.23 3.93 6.37
C ASP A 58 6.74 4.56 5.06
N ASN A 59 6.67 3.85 3.93
CA ASN A 59 6.98 4.39 2.62
C ASN A 59 5.68 4.79 1.89
N PRO A 60 5.42 6.10 1.71
CA PRO A 60 4.21 6.57 1.05
C PRO A 60 4.03 6.03 -0.37
N ASN A 61 5.11 5.79 -1.12
CA ASN A 61 5.03 5.21 -2.46
C ASN A 61 4.55 3.76 -2.43
N HIS A 62 5.05 2.95 -1.48
CA HIS A 62 4.60 1.57 -1.34
C HIS A 62 3.14 1.49 -0.89
N LEU A 63 2.73 2.39 -0.01
CA LEU A 63 1.33 2.48 0.43
C LEU A 63 0.42 2.92 -0.72
N PHE A 64 0.82 3.95 -1.47
CA PHE A 64 0.12 4.39 -2.67
C PHE A 64 -0.06 3.26 -3.68
N GLU A 65 1.02 2.55 -4.00
CA GLU A 65 0.96 1.38 -4.89
C GLU A 65 0.06 0.28 -4.32
N ALA A 66 0.17 -0.03 -3.04
CA ALA A 66 -0.65 -1.08 -2.43
C ALA A 66 -2.15 -0.76 -2.50
N VAL A 67 -2.52 0.52 -2.30
CA VAL A 67 -3.89 1.01 -2.42
C VAL A 67 -4.37 0.94 -3.87
N LEU A 68 -3.58 1.46 -4.82
CA LEU A 68 -3.95 1.48 -6.24
C LEU A 68 -4.16 0.07 -6.83
N GLU A 69 -3.42 -0.91 -6.31
CA GLU A 69 -3.53 -2.32 -6.67
C GLU A 69 -4.55 -3.10 -5.79
N GLU A 70 -5.27 -2.41 -4.89
CA GLU A 70 -6.31 -3.00 -4.01
C GLU A 70 -5.77 -4.13 -3.11
N THR A 71 -4.51 -4.05 -2.70
CA THR A 71 -3.83 -5.07 -1.86
C THR A 71 -3.77 -4.73 -0.36
N VAL A 72 -4.40 -3.64 0.05
CA VAL A 72 -4.37 -3.14 1.44
C VAL A 72 -5.33 -3.87 2.38
N ASP A 73 -6.30 -4.62 1.87
CA ASP A 73 -7.28 -5.34 2.71
C ASP A 73 -6.61 -6.34 3.65
N ASP A 74 -5.66 -7.13 3.14
CA ASP A 74 -4.86 -8.04 3.96
C ASP A 74 -4.03 -7.27 5.01
N MET A 75 -3.56 -6.07 4.66
CA MET A 75 -2.78 -5.22 5.57
C MET A 75 -3.67 -4.68 6.70
N LYS A 76 -4.90 -4.26 6.40
CA LYS A 76 -5.89 -3.81 7.41
C LYS A 76 -6.24 -4.94 8.37
N ALA A 77 -6.48 -6.15 7.84
CA ALA A 77 -6.77 -7.32 8.67
C ALA A 77 -5.63 -7.65 9.64
N MET A 78 -4.38 -7.58 9.15
CA MET A 78 -3.19 -7.77 9.99
C MET A 78 -3.03 -6.65 11.03
N LEU A 79 -3.28 -5.40 10.65
CA LEU A 79 -2.99 -4.22 11.46
C LEU A 79 -4.21 -3.66 12.20
N HIS A 80 -5.27 -4.45 12.39
CA HIS A 80 -6.54 -4.01 12.99
C HIS A 80 -6.37 -3.36 14.37
N ASP A 81 -5.40 -3.81 15.17
CA ASP A 81 -5.09 -3.23 16.49
C ASP A 81 -4.21 -1.97 16.43
N ASN A 82 -3.68 -1.62 15.25
CA ASN A 82 -2.84 -0.44 15.05
C ASN A 82 -3.65 0.69 14.38
N ALA A 83 -4.37 1.46 15.20
CA ALA A 83 -5.21 2.56 14.75
C ALA A 83 -4.45 3.58 13.86
N GLY A 84 -3.18 3.85 14.14
CA GLY A 84 -2.36 4.77 13.33
C GLY A 84 -2.07 4.23 11.94
N ALA A 85 -1.82 2.92 11.81
CA ALA A 85 -1.65 2.27 10.53
C ALA A 85 -2.94 2.25 9.71
N ILE A 86 -4.07 1.96 10.37
CA ILE A 86 -5.40 1.98 9.73
C ILE A 86 -5.73 3.38 9.22
N SER A 87 -5.51 4.43 10.03
CA SER A 87 -5.71 5.82 9.59
C SER A 87 -4.88 6.15 8.36
N ALA A 88 -3.59 5.79 8.36
CA ALA A 88 -2.72 6.06 7.23
C ALA A 88 -3.16 5.34 5.93
N ILE A 89 -3.71 4.13 6.05
CA ILE A 89 -4.28 3.42 4.89
C ILE A 89 -5.51 4.16 4.38
N ILE A 90 -6.46 4.52 5.26
CA ILE A 90 -7.70 5.22 4.88
C ILE A 90 -7.38 6.57 4.21
N GLU A 91 -6.48 7.36 4.78
CA GLU A 91 -6.06 8.64 4.20
C GLU A 91 -5.46 8.47 2.79
N MET A 92 -4.69 7.39 2.56
CA MET A 92 -4.15 7.10 1.23
C MET A 92 -5.23 6.60 0.26
N GLU A 93 -6.19 5.79 0.73
CA GLU A 93 -7.35 5.34 -0.07
C GLU A 93 -8.13 6.54 -0.60
N GLU A 94 -8.54 7.45 0.29
CA GLU A 94 -9.26 8.66 -0.11
C GLU A 94 -8.47 9.48 -1.14
N PHE A 95 -7.16 9.58 -0.97
CA PHE A 95 -6.31 10.31 -1.91
C PHE A 95 -6.20 9.64 -3.28
N VAL A 96 -5.95 8.34 -3.32
CA VAL A 96 -5.83 7.57 -4.56
C VAL A 96 -7.17 7.55 -5.30
N ASP A 97 -8.28 7.33 -4.59
CA ASP A 97 -9.62 7.31 -5.16
C ASP A 97 -9.98 8.65 -5.79
N ASN A 98 -9.70 9.76 -5.10
CA ASN A 98 -9.92 11.10 -5.65
C ASN A 98 -9.10 11.35 -6.92
N ILE A 99 -7.84 10.94 -6.96
CA ILE A 99 -6.99 11.04 -8.16
C ILE A 99 -7.55 10.21 -9.30
N TYR A 100 -7.89 8.94 -9.01
CA TYR A 100 -8.38 8.00 -10.00
C TYR A 100 -9.67 8.50 -10.63
N VAL A 101 -10.67 8.82 -9.80
CA VAL A 101 -11.96 9.34 -10.25
C VAL A 101 -11.78 10.64 -11.03
N SER A 102 -11.02 11.60 -10.50
CA SER A 102 -10.83 12.89 -11.18
C SER A 102 -10.18 12.73 -12.56
N LEU A 103 -9.14 11.92 -12.69
CA LEU A 103 -8.44 11.74 -13.97
C LEU A 103 -9.23 10.93 -14.98
N VAL A 104 -9.81 9.81 -14.54
CA VAL A 104 -10.55 8.90 -15.42
C VAL A 104 -11.77 9.61 -15.96
N THR A 105 -12.60 10.20 -15.08
CA THR A 105 -13.81 10.92 -15.50
C THR A 105 -13.46 12.08 -16.43
N ALA A 106 -12.45 12.89 -16.11
CA ALA A 106 -12.06 14.00 -16.97
C ALA A 106 -11.60 13.55 -18.37
N ALA A 107 -10.82 12.46 -18.45
CA ALA A 107 -10.34 11.94 -19.73
C ALA A 107 -11.46 11.26 -20.55
N GLU A 108 -12.31 10.47 -19.89
CA GLU A 108 -13.44 9.75 -20.51
C GLU A 108 -14.51 10.72 -21.00
N ASP A 109 -15.00 11.61 -20.15
CA ASP A 109 -16.03 12.59 -20.50
C ASP A 109 -15.57 13.50 -21.64
N PHE A 110 -14.29 13.86 -21.68
CA PHE A 110 -13.74 14.67 -22.75
C PHE A 110 -13.65 13.88 -24.07
N PHE A 111 -13.23 12.61 -24.01
CA PHE A 111 -13.23 11.74 -25.18
C PHE A 111 -14.63 11.50 -25.73
N GLU A 112 -15.60 11.17 -24.89
CA GLU A 112 -16.99 10.93 -25.33
C GLU A 112 -17.60 12.15 -26.00
N ARG A 113 -17.39 13.34 -25.43
CA ARG A 113 -17.94 14.59 -25.97
C ARG A 113 -17.28 15.03 -27.28
N TYR A 114 -15.97 14.86 -27.41
CA TYR A 114 -15.20 15.53 -28.47
C TYR A 114 -14.48 14.58 -29.44
N ASN A 115 -14.63 13.24 -29.34
CA ASN A 115 -13.93 12.30 -30.24
C ASN A 115 -14.21 12.51 -31.74
N HIS A 116 -15.29 13.19 -32.08
CA HIS A 116 -15.67 13.51 -33.46
C HIS A 116 -14.83 14.64 -34.08
N LEU A 117 -14.11 15.42 -33.26
CA LEU A 117 -13.28 16.53 -33.73
C LEU A 117 -12.03 16.04 -34.45
N GLY A 118 -11.48 16.89 -35.32
CA GLY A 118 -10.16 16.66 -35.89
C GLY A 118 -9.08 16.71 -34.80
N ARG A 119 -8.04 15.87 -34.92
CA ARG A 119 -6.97 15.72 -33.91
C ARG A 119 -6.40 17.05 -33.40
N LYS A 120 -6.17 18.02 -34.29
CA LYS A 120 -5.61 19.34 -33.92
C LYS A 120 -6.56 20.11 -33.01
N GLU A 121 -7.85 20.13 -33.34
CA GLU A 121 -8.90 20.81 -32.58
C GLU A 121 -9.12 20.12 -31.23
N TYR A 122 -9.20 18.78 -31.24
CA TYR A 122 -9.32 17.97 -30.04
C TYR A 122 -8.21 18.26 -29.01
N VAL A 123 -6.95 18.29 -29.46
CA VAL A 123 -5.81 18.58 -28.59
C VAL A 123 -5.80 20.04 -28.13
N MET A 124 -6.24 20.98 -28.96
CA MET A 124 -6.30 22.40 -28.59
C MET A 124 -7.34 22.63 -27.50
N LEU A 125 -8.56 22.14 -27.71
CA LEU A 125 -9.64 22.24 -26.72
C LEU A 125 -9.26 21.54 -25.41
N GLY A 126 -8.63 20.38 -25.49
CA GLY A 126 -8.22 19.65 -24.30
C GLY A 126 -7.12 20.36 -23.48
N LYS A 127 -6.28 21.21 -24.10
CA LYS A 127 -5.32 22.05 -23.34
C LYS A 127 -6.00 23.16 -22.56
N GLU A 128 -7.19 23.58 -22.98
CA GLU A 128 -7.97 24.64 -22.34
C GLU A 128 -8.87 24.09 -21.23
N GLU A 129 -9.46 22.90 -21.43
CA GLU A 129 -10.43 22.32 -20.50
C GLU A 129 -9.84 21.30 -19.51
N LEU A 130 -8.73 20.63 -19.85
CA LEU A 130 -8.19 19.54 -19.03
C LEU A 130 -6.86 19.91 -18.38
N ASP A 131 -6.60 19.27 -17.24
CA ASP A 131 -5.25 19.19 -16.73
C ASP A 131 -4.36 18.37 -17.69
N LYS A 132 -3.04 18.61 -17.62
CA LYS A 132 -2.07 17.99 -18.52
C LYS A 132 -2.13 16.45 -18.51
N ARG A 133 -2.43 15.82 -17.37
CA ARG A 133 -2.48 14.36 -17.23
C ARG A 133 -3.76 13.78 -17.81
N ALA A 134 -4.92 14.35 -17.50
CA ALA A 134 -6.18 13.96 -18.15
C ALA A 134 -6.09 14.14 -19.67
N LEU A 135 -5.48 15.23 -20.16
CA LEU A 135 -5.25 15.44 -21.59
C LEU A 135 -4.40 14.33 -22.21
N GLN A 136 -3.32 13.90 -21.53
CA GLN A 136 -2.47 12.83 -22.04
C GLN A 136 -3.22 11.51 -22.19
N LEU A 137 -4.08 11.17 -21.22
CA LEU A 137 -4.93 9.98 -21.25
C LEU A 137 -6.00 10.08 -22.36
N ALA A 138 -6.69 11.22 -22.44
CA ALA A 138 -7.71 11.49 -23.45
C ALA A 138 -7.14 11.38 -24.88
N VAL A 139 -5.94 11.91 -25.12
CA VAL A 139 -5.26 11.81 -26.43
C VAL A 139 -4.85 10.37 -26.75
N GLN A 140 -4.40 9.58 -25.78
CA GLN A 140 -4.10 8.16 -26.03
C GLN A 140 -5.36 7.41 -26.47
N LYS A 141 -6.47 7.64 -25.78
CA LYS A 141 -7.77 7.08 -26.11
C LYS A 141 -8.26 7.53 -27.50
N TYR A 142 -8.12 8.82 -27.83
CA TYR A 142 -8.42 9.36 -29.16
C TYR A 142 -7.65 8.67 -30.29
N LEU A 143 -6.40 8.29 -30.03
CA LEU A 143 -5.57 7.56 -31.00
C LEU A 143 -5.90 6.06 -31.09
N GLY A 144 -6.95 5.59 -30.41
CA GLY A 144 -7.36 4.19 -30.38
C GLY A 144 -6.43 3.29 -29.58
N ARG A 145 -5.64 3.85 -28.66
CA ARG A 145 -4.76 3.07 -27.78
C ARG A 145 -5.55 2.61 -26.55
N GLU A 146 -5.25 1.41 -26.09
CA GLU A 146 -5.69 0.95 -24.77
C GLU A 146 -4.99 1.79 -23.69
N VAL A 147 -5.78 2.29 -22.74
CA VAL A 147 -5.31 3.18 -21.68
C VAL A 147 -5.31 2.42 -20.35
N ASP A 148 -4.13 2.18 -19.81
CA ASP A 148 -3.97 1.64 -18.46
C ASP A 148 -3.85 2.80 -17.46
N TYR A 149 -4.99 3.18 -16.88
CA TYR A 149 -5.08 4.27 -15.91
C TYR A 149 -4.27 4.00 -14.64
N LYS A 150 -4.26 2.76 -14.13
CA LYS A 150 -3.53 2.40 -12.92
C LYS A 150 -2.02 2.56 -13.16
N SER A 151 -1.49 1.98 -14.23
CA SER A 151 -0.07 2.14 -14.58
C SER A 151 0.32 3.60 -14.82
N PHE A 152 -0.55 4.39 -15.44
CA PHE A 152 -0.31 5.81 -15.63
C PHE A 152 -0.23 6.55 -14.29
N ILE A 153 -1.22 6.39 -13.41
CA ILE A 153 -1.26 7.02 -12.08
C ILE A 153 -0.05 6.61 -11.25
N LYS A 154 0.30 5.32 -11.26
CA LYS A 154 1.49 4.77 -10.60
C LYS A 154 2.79 5.45 -11.02
N SER A 155 2.99 5.64 -12.32
CA SER A 155 4.20 6.29 -12.84
C SER A 155 4.28 7.80 -12.54
N HIS A 156 3.15 8.45 -12.23
CA HIS A 156 3.07 9.90 -11.94
C HIS A 156 2.77 10.21 -10.47
N TRP A 157 2.89 9.23 -9.56
CA TRP A 157 2.56 9.35 -8.13
C TRP A 157 3.09 10.66 -7.49
N LYS A 158 4.36 11.00 -7.77
CA LYS A 158 5.04 12.17 -7.19
C LYS A 158 4.38 13.49 -7.60
N ASP A 159 3.78 13.53 -8.78
CA ASP A 159 3.19 14.74 -9.35
C ASP A 159 1.84 15.07 -8.70
N PHE A 160 1.24 14.14 -7.97
CA PHE A 160 -0.01 14.37 -7.22
C PHE A 160 0.24 15.00 -5.84
N GLY A 161 1.50 15.10 -5.41
CA GLY A 161 1.88 15.94 -4.28
C GLY A 161 1.39 15.46 -2.92
N TRP A 162 1.34 14.13 -2.71
CA TRP A 162 0.99 13.57 -1.40
C TRP A 162 1.84 14.18 -0.29
N LYS A 163 1.16 14.75 0.71
CA LYS A 163 1.75 15.21 1.95
C LYS A 163 0.99 14.52 3.08
N LYS A 164 1.71 13.73 3.87
CA LYS A 164 1.15 13.14 5.08
C LYS A 164 0.69 14.27 6.00
N SER A 165 -0.58 14.26 6.39
CA SER A 165 -1.16 15.21 7.34
C SER A 165 -0.59 15.08 8.74
#